data_AF-A0A395IJ33-F1
#
_entry.id   AF-A0A395IJ33-F1
#
_cell.length_a   1.000
_cell.length_b   1.000
_cell.length_c   1.000
_cell.angle_alpha   90.00
_cell.angle_beta   90.00
_cell.angle_gamma   90.00
#
_symmetry.space_group_name_H-M   'P 1'
#
loop_
_entity.id
_entity.type
_entity.pdbx_description
1 polymer ?
#
loop_
_entity_poly.entity_id
_entity_poly.type
_entity_poly.pdbx_seq_one_letter_code
_entity_poly.pdbx_strand_id
1 'polypeptide(L)'
;MGIEGNETADELADAGANEGRMDDDRSAEPTISGIGTTVRALADAATSDWWSRCLTGLSASYRKWGLGYSIAEPPELRLPRTLLHQLLAARTAHGDFAQYHRRFGPHRR
;
A
#
# COMPACT_ATOMS: atom_id res chain seq x y z
N MET A 1 10.94 62.58 -7.52
CA MET A 1 10.53 62.53 -8.95
C MET A 1 10.15 61.10 -9.24
N GLY A 2 8.88 60.85 -9.60
CA GLY A 2 8.39 59.54 -10.02
C GLY A 2 8.82 59.24 -11.46
N ILE A 3 9.03 57.96 -11.77
CA ILE A 3 9.35 57.51 -13.12
C ILE A 3 8.07 57.56 -13.95
N GLU A 4 8.10 58.32 -15.04
CA GLU A 4 7.00 58.41 -16.01
C GLU A 4 6.69 57.01 -16.55
N GLY A 5 5.44 56.56 -16.38
CA GLY A 5 5.00 55.22 -16.77
C GLY A 5 4.97 54.16 -15.67
N ASN A 6 5.43 54.47 -14.45
CA ASN A 6 5.29 53.55 -13.31
C ASN A 6 3.82 53.37 -12.91
N GLU A 7 3.02 54.43 -12.96
CA GLU A 7 1.58 54.36 -12.65
C GLU A 7 0.85 53.47 -13.66
N THR A 8 1.16 53.60 -14.95
CA THR A 8 0.59 52.72 -15.98
C THR A 8 1.09 51.28 -15.86
N ALA A 9 2.32 51.06 -15.40
CA ALA A 9 2.84 49.72 -15.18
C ALA A 9 2.18 49.04 -13.98
N ASP A 10 1.92 49.79 -12.90
CA ASP A 10 1.25 49.32 -11.69
C ASP A 10 -0.23 49.01 -12.00
N GLU A 11 -0.91 49.88 -12.76
CA GLU A 11 -2.28 49.64 -13.23
C GLU A 11 -2.38 48.39 -14.12
N LEU A 12 -1.40 48.15 -14.99
CA LEU A 12 -1.35 46.94 -15.83
C LEU A 12 -1.04 45.68 -15.00
N ALA A 13 -0.21 45.79 -13.97
CA ALA A 13 0.09 44.68 -13.06
C ALA A 13 -1.13 44.32 -12.20
N ASP A 14 -1.83 45.31 -11.66
CA ASP A 14 -3.07 45.12 -10.91
C ASP A 14 -4.19 44.59 -11.81
N ALA A 15 -4.29 45.07 -13.06
CA ALA A 15 -5.23 44.53 -14.03
C ALA A 15 -4.95 43.05 -14.34
N GLY A 16 -3.68 42.67 -14.57
CA GLY A 16 -3.30 41.28 -14.79
C GLY A 16 -3.44 40.38 -13.57
N ALA A 17 -3.30 40.92 -12.35
CA ALA A 17 -3.52 40.18 -11.11
C ALA A 17 -5.01 39.99 -10.79
N ASN A 18 -5.86 40.95 -11.18
CA ASN A 18 -7.31 40.91 -10.99
C ASN A 18 -8.09 40.32 -12.19
N GLU A 19 -7.43 40.15 -13.34
CA GLU A 19 -7.94 39.35 -14.46
C GLU A 19 -8.01 37.90 -13.97
N GLY A 20 -9.20 37.54 -13.48
CA GLY A 20 -9.46 36.30 -12.78
C GLY A 20 -8.86 35.12 -13.51
N ARG A 21 -8.19 34.25 -12.73
CA ARG A 21 -7.64 32.96 -13.14
C ARG A 21 -8.53 32.38 -14.24
N MET A 22 -8.05 32.41 -15.48
CA MET A 22 -8.78 31.81 -16.60
C MET A 22 -9.13 30.39 -16.19
N ASP A 23 -10.40 30.00 -16.37
CA ASP A 23 -10.90 28.64 -16.11
C ASP A 23 -10.13 27.56 -16.91
N ASP A 24 -9.22 27.96 -17.81
CA ASP A 24 -8.20 27.11 -18.43
C ASP A 24 -6.98 26.91 -17.51
N ASP A 25 -7.25 26.70 -16.22
CA ASP A 25 -6.26 26.29 -15.23
C ASP A 25 -5.83 24.88 -15.62
N ARG A 26 -4.77 24.75 -16.43
CA ARG A 26 -4.07 23.47 -16.63
C ARG A 26 -3.65 22.83 -15.30
N SER A 27 -3.69 23.57 -14.19
CA SER A 27 -3.53 23.07 -12.82
C SER A 27 -4.74 22.30 -12.28
N ALA A 28 -5.88 22.29 -12.99
CA ALA A 28 -7.05 21.47 -12.69
C ALA A 28 -6.97 20.07 -13.32
N GLU A 29 -6.06 19.85 -14.29
CA GLU A 29 -5.83 18.52 -14.84
C GLU A 29 -5.05 17.66 -13.83
N PRO A 30 -5.57 16.48 -13.45
CA PRO A 30 -4.90 15.64 -12.49
C PRO A 30 -3.56 15.18 -13.07
N THR A 31 -2.47 15.49 -12.36
CA THR A 31 -1.12 15.04 -12.74
C THR A 31 -1.09 13.52 -12.85
N ILE A 32 -0.26 12.95 -13.73
CA ILE A 32 -0.06 11.49 -13.88
C ILE A 32 0.16 10.82 -12.50
N SER A 33 0.98 11.45 -11.64
CA SER A 33 1.21 10.99 -10.26
C SER A 33 -0.06 11.03 -9.39
N GLY A 34 -0.93 12.04 -9.57
CA GLY A 34 -2.21 12.15 -8.89
C GLY A 34 -3.18 11.05 -9.32
N ILE A 35 -3.33 10.82 -10.63
CA ILE A 35 -4.13 9.71 -11.17
C ILE A 35 -3.62 8.37 -10.61
N GLY A 36 -2.31 8.15 -10.66
CA GLY A 36 -1.68 6.93 -10.14
C GLY A 36 -1.96 6.71 -8.64
N THR A 37 -1.92 7.79 -7.85
CA THR A 37 -2.25 7.74 -6.40
C THR A 37 -3.71 7.36 -6.18
N THR A 38 -4.64 7.96 -6.93
CA THR A 38 -6.07 7.64 -6.84
C THR A 38 -6.35 6.19 -7.23
N VAL A 39 -5.73 5.70 -8.31
CA VAL A 39 -5.88 4.30 -8.74
C VAL A 39 -5.35 3.34 -7.66
N ARG A 40 -4.20 3.65 -7.04
CA ARG A 40 -3.64 2.86 -5.94
C ARG A 40 -4.60 2.81 -4.75
N ALA A 41 -5.12 3.96 -4.34
CA ALA A 41 -6.08 4.05 -3.24
C ALA A 41 -7.38 3.25 -3.52
N LEU A 42 -7.89 3.32 -4.75
CA LEU A 42 -9.06 2.54 -5.17
C LEU A 42 -8.77 1.04 -5.14
N ALA A 43 -7.59 0.60 -5.59
CA ALA A 43 -7.18 -0.79 -5.53
C ALA A 43 -7.03 -1.30 -4.10
N ASP A 44 -6.44 -0.50 -3.21
CA ASP A 44 -6.26 -0.82 -1.79
C ASP A 44 -7.63 -0.95 -1.09
N ALA A 45 -8.57 -0.04 -1.39
CA ALA A 45 -9.93 -0.08 -0.87
C ALA A 45 -10.70 -1.31 -1.38
N ALA A 46 -10.64 -1.60 -2.68
CA ALA A 46 -11.30 -2.77 -3.27
C ALA A 46 -10.76 -4.09 -2.70
N THR A 47 -9.44 -4.17 -2.48
CA THR A 47 -8.78 -5.32 -1.87
C THR A 47 -9.24 -5.51 -0.41
N SER A 48 -9.32 -4.43 0.35
CA SER A 48 -9.77 -4.46 1.75
C SER A 48 -11.24 -4.87 1.87
N ASP A 49 -12.10 -4.37 0.99
CA ASP A 49 -13.52 -4.72 0.92
C ASP A 49 -13.72 -6.19 0.53
N TRP A 50 -12.99 -6.67 -0.49
CA TRP A 50 -12.97 -8.08 -0.85
C TRP A 50 -12.51 -8.98 0.31
N TRP A 51 -11.41 -8.63 0.99
CA TRP A 51 -10.91 -9.42 2.13
C TRP A 51 -11.92 -9.46 3.28
N SER A 52 -12.59 -8.34 3.56
CA SER A 52 -13.63 -8.24 4.58
C SER A 52 -14.80 -9.18 4.28
N ARG A 53 -15.21 -9.30 3.02
CA ARG A 53 -16.21 -10.30 2.59
C ARG A 53 -15.71 -11.72 2.79
N CYS A 54 -14.47 -12.03 2.39
CA CYS A 54 -13.88 -13.34 2.61
C CYS A 54 -13.78 -13.73 4.10
N LEU A 55 -13.47 -12.78 4.98
CA LEU A 55 -13.40 -12.99 6.43
C LEU A 55 -14.71 -13.54 7.00
N THR A 56 -15.86 -13.13 6.46
CA THR A 56 -17.18 -13.64 6.89
C THR A 56 -17.37 -15.13 6.63
N GLY A 57 -16.69 -15.68 5.62
CA GLY A 57 -16.72 -17.10 5.29
C GLY A 57 -15.76 -17.96 6.12
N LEU A 58 -14.87 -17.36 6.91
CA LEU A 58 -13.91 -18.08 7.75
C LEU A 58 -14.55 -18.60 9.04
N SER A 59 -14.08 -19.76 9.50
CA SER A 59 -14.49 -20.31 10.80
C SER A 59 -14.10 -19.37 11.95
N ALA A 60 -14.79 -19.49 13.09
CA ALA A 60 -14.52 -18.66 14.27
C ALA A 60 -13.05 -18.76 14.74
N SER A 61 -12.45 -19.95 14.65
CA SER A 61 -11.04 -20.18 15.00
C SER A 61 -10.08 -19.37 14.14
N TYR A 62 -10.33 -19.29 12.83
CA TYR A 62 -9.49 -18.50 11.91
C TYR A 62 -9.75 -16.99 12.06
N ARG A 63 -11.01 -16.57 12.29
CA ARG A 63 -11.32 -15.16 12.53
C ARG A 63 -10.64 -14.60 13.79
N LYS A 64 -10.45 -15.43 14.84
CA LYS A 64 -9.73 -15.04 16.06
C LYS A 64 -8.31 -14.53 15.78
N TRP A 65 -7.67 -14.99 14.70
CA TRP A 65 -6.28 -14.67 14.40
C TRP A 65 -6.12 -13.28 13.77
N GLY A 66 -7.21 -12.62 13.38
CA GLY A 66 -7.16 -11.25 12.86
C GLY A 66 -6.26 -11.10 11.63
N LEU A 67 -6.24 -12.10 10.75
CA LEU A 67 -5.34 -12.14 9.61
C LEU A 67 -5.67 -10.98 8.65
N GLY A 68 -4.68 -10.14 8.38
CA GLY A 68 -4.72 -9.17 7.29
C GLY A 68 -4.42 -9.85 5.95
N TYR A 69 -4.95 -9.30 4.87
CA TYR A 69 -4.55 -9.68 3.52
C TYR A 69 -3.39 -8.81 3.06
N SER A 70 -2.32 -9.46 2.58
CA SER A 70 -1.18 -8.80 1.97
C SER A 70 -0.71 -9.62 0.78
N ILE A 71 -0.52 -8.96 -0.36
CA ILE A 71 0.08 -9.57 -1.55
C ILE A 71 1.61 -9.64 -1.42
N ALA A 72 2.18 -8.74 -0.62
CA ALA A 72 3.62 -8.70 -0.40
C ALA A 72 4.08 -9.91 0.41
N GLU A 73 5.20 -10.49 -0.01
CA GLU A 73 5.85 -11.58 0.71
C GLU A 73 6.22 -11.12 2.14
N PRO A 74 5.73 -11.80 3.18
CA PRO A 74 6.10 -11.47 4.56
C PRO A 74 7.61 -11.66 4.76
N PRO A 75 8.26 -10.80 5.56
CA PRO A 75 9.72 -10.81 5.73
C PRO A 75 10.24 -12.14 6.28
N GLU A 76 9.41 -12.88 7.03
CA GLU A 76 9.75 -14.20 7.55
C GLU A 76 10.04 -15.22 6.44
N LEU A 77 9.42 -15.10 5.26
CA LEU A 77 9.67 -16.03 4.14
C LEU A 77 11.02 -15.80 3.45
N ARG A 78 11.63 -14.63 3.67
CA ARG A 78 13.00 -14.35 3.20
C ARG A 78 14.07 -15.07 4.03
N LEU A 79 13.69 -15.62 5.19
CA LEU A 79 14.62 -16.34 6.05
C LEU A 79 15.07 -17.67 5.40
N PRO A 80 16.33 -18.09 5.63
CA PRO A 80 16.76 -19.44 5.32
C PRO A 80 15.80 -20.47 5.93
N ARG A 81 15.50 -21.53 5.18
CA ARG A 81 14.52 -22.57 5.55
C ARG A 81 14.71 -23.10 6.98
N THR A 82 15.96 -23.26 7.42
CA THR A 82 16.30 -23.74 8.77
C THR A 82 15.87 -22.76 9.86
N LEU A 83 16.12 -21.47 9.68
CA LEU A 83 15.72 -20.41 10.62
C LEU A 83 14.21 -20.21 10.62
N LEU A 84 13.57 -20.21 9.44
CA LEU A 84 12.12 -20.16 9.34
C LEU A 84 11.46 -21.33 10.11
N HIS A 85 12.00 -22.54 9.95
CA HIS A 85 11.53 -23.71 10.67
C HIS A 85 11.67 -23.56 12.19
N GLN A 86 12.81 -23.09 12.69
CA GLN A 86 13.01 -22.83 14.12
C GLN A 86 12.06 -21.75 14.66
N LEU A 87 11.85 -20.68 13.89
CA LEU A 87 10.93 -19.60 14.26
C LEU A 87 9.48 -20.11 14.36
N LEU A 88 9.04 -20.92 13.39
CA LEU A 88 7.71 -21.53 13.42
C LEU A 88 7.57 -22.46 14.62
N ALA A 89 8.56 -23.31 14.87
CA ALA A 89 8.56 -24.21 16.02
C ALA A 89 8.43 -23.47 17.36
N ALA A 90 9.19 -22.38 17.53
CA ALA A 90 9.12 -21.54 18.71
C ALA A 90 7.75 -20.83 18.86
N ARG A 91 7.15 -20.35 17.76
CA ARG A 91 5.86 -19.64 17.79
C ARG A 91 4.66 -20.55 18.00
N THR A 92 4.68 -21.76 17.45
CA THR A 92 3.53 -22.68 17.52
C THR A 92 3.67 -23.73 18.61
N ALA A 93 4.78 -23.73 19.36
CA ALA A 93 5.17 -24.80 20.28
C ALA A 93 5.14 -26.20 19.63
N HIS A 94 5.24 -26.26 18.29
CA HIS A 94 5.44 -27.53 17.58
C HIS A 94 6.93 -27.79 17.48
N GLY A 95 7.34 -29.02 17.81
CA GLY A 95 8.75 -29.40 17.69
C GLY A 95 9.23 -29.45 16.24
N ASP A 96 10.43 -29.96 16.04
CA ASP A 96 11.10 -30.12 14.75
C ASP A 96 10.46 -31.14 13.78
N PHE A 97 9.23 -31.58 14.06
CA PHE A 97 8.53 -32.65 13.36
C PHE A 97 9.39 -33.92 13.16
N ALA A 98 10.40 -34.18 14.02
CA ALA A 98 11.32 -35.30 13.84
C ALA A 98 10.61 -36.65 13.80
N GLN A 99 9.47 -36.80 14.49
CA GLN A 99 8.66 -38.01 14.42
C GLN A 99 8.03 -38.22 13.03
N TYR A 100 7.53 -37.15 12.40
CA TYR A 100 7.00 -37.18 11.04
C TYR A 100 8.10 -37.51 10.03
N HIS A 101 9.24 -36.82 10.12
CA HIS A 101 10.39 -37.05 9.24
C HIS A 101 11.00 -38.45 9.41
N ARG A 102 10.95 -39.05 10.61
CA ARG A 102 11.34 -40.46 10.81
C ARG A 102 10.37 -41.44 10.16
N ARG A 103 9.07 -41.12 10.15
CA ARG A 103 8.02 -42.02 9.63
C ARG A 103 7.82 -41.93 8.11
N PHE A 104 7.98 -40.73 7.56
CA PHE A 104 7.68 -40.43 6.14
C PHE A 104 8.85 -39.77 5.40
N GLY A 105 10.02 -39.64 6.03
CA GLY A 105 11.21 -39.14 5.38
C GLY A 105 11.65 -40.05 4.23
N PRO A 106 12.36 -39.50 3.24
CA PRO A 106 12.79 -40.28 2.09
C PRO A 106 13.59 -41.50 2.55
N HIS A 107 13.12 -42.69 2.17
CA HIS A 107 13.94 -43.89 2.25
C HIS A 107 15.19 -43.62 1.42
N ARG A 108 16.35 -43.51 2.08
CA ARG A 108 17.63 -43.48 1.36
C ARG A 108 17.71 -44.77 0.56
N ARG A 109 17.59 -44.65 -0.77
CA ARG A 109 18.00 -45.70 -1.70
C ARG A 109 19.51 -45.66 -1.85
#